data_AF-A0A5J6U164-F1
#
_entry.id   AF-A0A5J6U164-F1
#
_cell.length_a   1.000
_cell.length_b   1.000
_cell.length_c   1.000
_cell.angle_alpha   90.00
_cell.angle_beta   90.00
_cell.angle_gamma   90.00
#
_symmetry.space_group_name_H-M   'P 1'
#
loop_
_entity.id
_entity.type
_entity.pdbx_description
1 polymer ?
#
loop_
_entity_poly.entity_id
_entity_poly.type
_entity_poly.pdbx_seq_one_letter_code
_entity_poly.pdbx_strand_id
1 'polypeptide(L)'
;MTRAIPQLRDTGGWRVTPATTPAPTRTCTNPNLHQSEEVTMYNSLQEFSAAAITTRPRYQQARLPDLDTAFSADGLDVAWRIYYAAAFASRQDDDRGLVIGRLASAERQGAVIDEHVRANFRTMNEATAATGQGAVLDSPNWTFLVNDAWALGGLHLGAPFYLASPRTVANLYDLDAGHLTVFGRELCALTSFGYAFKSPWPQLGEVAEYQGGPHCDTADFAQLQDHAHRLDQDGRWNVLVDHRT
;
A
#
# COMPACT_ATOMS: atom_id res chain seq x y z
N MET A 1 52.95 18.28 -18.35
CA MET A 1 51.80 19.17 -18.17
C MET A 1 50.60 18.29 -17.80
N THR A 2 50.37 18.11 -16.51
CA THR A 2 49.35 17.18 -15.98
C THR A 2 48.35 18.03 -15.21
N ARG A 3 47.12 18.15 -15.72
CA ARG A 3 46.05 18.92 -15.07
C ARG A 3 45.44 18.08 -13.95
N ALA A 4 45.45 18.64 -12.74
CA ALA A 4 44.80 18.09 -11.57
C ALA A 4 43.26 18.16 -11.69
N ILE A 5 42.60 17.12 -11.21
CA ILE A 5 41.13 17.02 -11.06
C ILE A 5 40.73 17.73 -9.77
N PRO A 6 39.68 18.60 -9.76
CA PRO A 6 39.22 19.22 -8.52
C PRO A 6 38.47 18.22 -7.65
N GLN A 7 38.81 18.19 -6.35
CA GLN A 7 38.08 17.43 -5.35
C GLN A 7 36.69 18.02 -5.11
N LEU A 8 35.67 17.18 -5.21
CA LEU A 8 34.30 17.46 -4.76
C LEU A 8 34.31 17.62 -3.24
N ARG A 9 33.97 18.82 -2.79
CA ARG A 9 33.76 19.13 -1.38
C ARG A 9 32.40 18.59 -0.95
N ASP A 10 32.45 17.92 0.18
CA ASP A 10 31.36 17.57 1.07
C ASP A 10 30.43 18.78 1.29
N THR A 11 29.18 18.68 0.84
CA THR A 11 28.16 19.71 1.06
C THR A 11 26.92 19.08 1.66
N GLY A 12 26.78 19.28 2.98
CA GLY A 12 25.51 19.58 3.63
C GLY A 12 24.50 18.44 3.68
N GLY A 13 24.40 17.81 4.86
CA GLY A 13 23.29 16.95 5.22
C GLY A 13 21.93 17.59 4.91
N TRP A 14 21.06 16.78 4.32
CA TRP A 14 19.67 17.11 4.01
C TRP A 14 18.92 17.48 5.29
N ARG A 15 18.71 18.78 5.52
CA ARG A 15 17.64 19.25 6.42
C ARG A 15 16.43 19.56 5.58
N VAL A 16 15.46 18.65 5.59
CA VAL A 16 14.11 18.93 5.13
C VAL A 16 13.48 19.88 6.16
N THR A 17 13.30 21.15 5.79
CA THR A 17 12.44 22.07 6.54
C THR A 17 10.99 21.60 6.38
N PRO A 18 10.24 21.37 7.47
CA PRO A 18 8.84 20.98 7.35
C PRO A 18 8.06 22.16 6.74
N ALA A 19 7.36 21.91 5.63
CA ALA A 19 6.39 22.84 5.09
C ALA A 19 5.29 23.06 6.14
N THR A 20 5.11 24.32 6.56
CA THR A 20 4.20 24.77 7.62
C THR A 20 2.75 24.89 7.18
N THR A 21 2.32 24.09 6.19
CA THR A 21 0.92 24.09 5.76
C THR A 21 0.44 22.64 5.64
N PRO A 22 -0.41 22.16 6.56
CA PRO A 22 -1.05 20.87 6.39
C PRO A 22 -1.88 20.90 5.11
N ALA A 23 -1.72 19.89 4.26
CA ALA A 23 -2.62 19.68 3.14
C ALA A 23 -4.03 19.44 3.71
N PRO A 24 -5.09 19.96 3.07
CA PRO A 24 -6.45 19.76 3.57
C PRO A 24 -6.81 18.28 3.55
N THR A 25 -7.07 17.73 4.74
CA THR A 25 -7.54 16.36 4.95
C THR A 25 -8.92 16.22 4.31
N ARG A 26 -8.99 15.59 3.13
CA ARG A 26 -10.25 15.09 2.59
C ARG A 26 -10.47 13.71 3.20
N THR A 27 -11.26 13.66 4.26
CA THR A 27 -11.93 12.41 4.64
C THR A 27 -12.78 11.93 3.45
N CYS A 28 -13.02 10.62 3.30
CA CYS A 28 -14.07 10.09 2.43
C CYS A 28 -15.44 10.57 2.96
N THR A 29 -15.70 11.89 3.04
CA THR A 29 -17.00 12.46 3.41
C THR A 29 -17.64 13.01 2.15
N ASN A 30 -18.81 12.48 1.83
CA ASN A 30 -19.63 12.97 0.74
C ASN A 30 -20.13 14.39 1.08
N PRO A 31 -19.80 15.42 0.29
CA PRO A 31 -20.21 16.79 0.58
C PRO A 31 -21.73 17.02 0.49
N ASN A 32 -22.52 16.03 0.03
CA ASN A 32 -23.98 16.10 -0.10
C ASN A 32 -24.76 15.29 0.96
N LEU A 33 -24.11 14.67 1.95
CA LEU A 33 -24.78 13.89 3.00
C LEU A 33 -24.58 14.54 4.37
N HIS A 34 -25.67 15.09 4.93
CA HIS A 34 -25.70 15.69 6.28
C HIS A 34 -25.69 14.67 7.44
N GLN A 35 -25.22 13.45 7.21
CA GLN A 35 -25.03 12.43 8.25
C GLN A 35 -23.65 11.82 8.04
N SER A 36 -22.84 11.83 9.10
CA SER A 36 -21.57 11.10 9.16
C SER A 36 -21.88 9.61 9.08
N GLU A 37 -21.91 9.05 7.87
CA GLU A 37 -21.90 7.61 7.68
C GLU A 37 -20.60 7.09 8.31
N GLU A 38 -20.73 6.26 9.33
CA GLU A 38 -19.58 5.60 9.96
C GLU A 38 -18.88 4.75 8.91
N VAL A 39 -17.59 5.01 8.70
CA VAL A 39 -16.72 4.14 7.92
C VAL A 39 -16.87 2.70 8.42
N THR A 40 -17.27 1.78 7.54
CA THR A 40 -17.54 0.38 7.91
C THR A 40 -16.23 -0.40 8.01
N MET A 41 -15.44 -0.10 9.04
CA MET A 41 -14.34 -0.96 9.44
C MET A 41 -14.86 -2.26 10.05
N TYR A 42 -14.12 -3.36 9.89
CA TYR A 42 -14.33 -4.54 10.73
C TYR A 42 -14.20 -4.16 12.21
N ASN A 43 -15.18 -4.55 13.02
CA ASN A 43 -15.31 -4.14 14.42
C ASN A 43 -14.68 -5.13 15.40
N SER A 44 -14.35 -6.34 14.93
CA SER A 44 -13.73 -7.37 15.75
C SER A 44 -12.87 -8.33 14.94
N LEU A 45 -11.90 -8.98 15.60
CA LEU A 45 -11.11 -10.07 15.02
C LEU A 45 -12.02 -11.18 14.48
N GLN A 46 -13.16 -11.45 15.12
CA GLN A 46 -14.11 -12.47 14.67
C GLN A 46 -14.74 -12.10 13.33
N GLU A 47 -15.21 -10.86 13.18
CA GLU A 47 -15.80 -10.35 11.93
C GLU A 47 -14.77 -10.36 10.79
N PHE A 48 -13.58 -9.81 11.04
CA PHE A 48 -12.44 -9.83 10.11
C PHE A 48 -12.07 -11.26 9.70
N SER A 49 -11.93 -12.17 10.67
CA SER A 49 -11.57 -13.56 10.40
C SER A 49 -12.63 -14.27 9.58
N ALA A 50 -13.92 -14.04 9.86
CA ALA A 50 -15.01 -14.61 9.09
C ALA A 50 -14.98 -14.14 7.63
N ALA A 51 -14.74 -12.84 7.39
CA ALA A 51 -14.61 -12.27 6.05
C ALA A 51 -13.39 -12.84 5.30
N ALA A 52 -12.24 -12.91 5.97
CA ALA A 52 -11.02 -13.50 5.41
C ALA A 52 -11.21 -14.99 5.07
N ILE A 53 -11.69 -15.81 6.02
CA ILE A 53 -11.89 -17.25 5.83
C ILE A 53 -12.86 -17.53 4.67
N THR A 54 -13.97 -16.78 4.58
CA THR A 54 -14.94 -16.92 3.48
C THR A 54 -14.29 -16.63 2.11
N THR A 55 -13.25 -15.80 2.10
CA THR A 55 -12.50 -15.42 0.90
C THR A 55 -11.38 -16.42 0.54
N ARG A 56 -10.99 -17.33 1.45
CA ARG A 56 -9.90 -18.31 1.23
C ARG A 56 -9.95 -19.05 -0.11
N PRO A 57 -11.12 -19.51 -0.63
CA PRO A 57 -11.18 -20.15 -1.95
C PRO A 57 -10.66 -19.27 -3.10
N ARG A 58 -10.80 -17.94 -3.01
CA ARG A 58 -10.27 -17.01 -4.02
C ARG A 58 -8.76 -16.88 -3.95
N TYR A 59 -8.16 -16.91 -2.76
CA TYR A 59 -6.71 -16.98 -2.60
C TYR A 59 -6.13 -18.28 -3.18
N GLN A 60 -6.84 -19.41 -3.00
CA GLN A 60 -6.48 -20.69 -3.60
C GLN A 60 -6.57 -20.65 -5.13
N GLN A 61 -7.63 -20.03 -5.67
CA GLN A 61 -7.79 -19.84 -7.12
C GLN A 61 -6.66 -18.97 -7.71
N ALA A 62 -6.20 -17.97 -6.97
CA ALA A 62 -5.05 -17.13 -7.32
C ALA A 62 -3.69 -17.82 -7.10
N ARG A 63 -3.67 -19.06 -6.60
CA ARG A 63 -2.46 -19.87 -6.37
C ARG A 63 -1.42 -19.18 -5.48
N LEU A 64 -1.89 -18.38 -4.53
CA LEU A 64 -1.01 -17.68 -3.61
C LEU A 64 -0.36 -18.67 -2.63
N PRO A 65 0.93 -18.47 -2.25
CA PRO A 65 1.65 -19.36 -1.36
C PRO A 65 1.18 -19.26 0.10
N ASP A 66 1.59 -20.23 0.92
CA ASP A 66 1.50 -20.23 2.39
C ASP A 66 0.09 -19.99 2.97
N LEU A 67 -0.95 -20.44 2.27
CA LEU A 67 -2.34 -20.24 2.70
C LEU A 67 -2.69 -20.94 4.02
N ASP A 68 -2.06 -22.06 4.34
CA ASP A 68 -2.30 -22.72 5.64
C ASP A 68 -1.80 -21.86 6.80
N THR A 69 -0.63 -21.24 6.64
CA THR A 69 -0.08 -20.29 7.61
C THR A 69 -0.94 -19.02 7.66
N ALA A 70 -1.27 -18.44 6.51
CA ALA A 70 -2.04 -17.20 6.41
C ALA A 70 -3.43 -17.30 7.06
N PHE A 71 -4.12 -18.43 6.85
CA PHE A 71 -5.48 -18.66 7.38
C PHE A 71 -5.51 -19.50 8.67
N SER A 72 -4.36 -19.67 9.33
CA SER A 72 -4.29 -20.19 10.70
C SER A 72 -4.83 -19.16 11.70
N ALA A 73 -5.11 -19.59 12.95
CA ALA A 73 -5.53 -18.67 14.00
C ALA A 73 -4.50 -17.54 14.24
N ASP A 74 -3.21 -17.90 14.26
CA ASP A 74 -2.12 -16.94 14.45
C ASP A 74 -1.97 -16.01 13.24
N GLY A 75 -2.07 -16.55 12.01
CA GLY A 75 -2.03 -15.76 10.77
C GLY A 75 -3.16 -14.73 10.68
N LEU A 76 -4.37 -15.10 11.13
CA LEU A 76 -5.51 -14.19 11.19
C LEU A 76 -5.34 -13.10 12.25
N ASP A 77 -4.79 -13.43 13.44
CA ASP A 77 -4.47 -12.44 14.47
C ASP A 77 -3.42 -11.43 13.99
N VAL A 78 -2.37 -11.92 13.31
CA VAL A 78 -1.36 -11.08 12.66
C VAL A 78 -2.01 -10.13 11.65
N ALA A 79 -2.79 -10.66 10.70
CA ALA A 79 -3.41 -9.86 9.65
C ALA A 79 -4.38 -8.81 10.23
N TRP A 80 -5.15 -9.18 11.26
CA TRP A 80 -6.03 -8.26 11.98
C TRP A 80 -5.29 -7.10 12.63
N ARG A 81 -4.19 -7.38 13.34
CA ARG A 81 -3.36 -6.36 13.98
C ARG A 81 -2.79 -5.38 12.97
N ILE A 82 -2.37 -5.88 11.82
CA ILE A 82 -1.84 -5.07 10.72
C ILE A 82 -2.94 -4.22 10.07
N TYR A 83 -4.13 -4.78 9.84
CA TYR A 83 -5.30 -4.02 9.37
C TYR A 83 -5.62 -2.85 10.32
N TYR A 84 -5.65 -3.10 11.64
CA TYR A 84 -5.87 -2.05 12.64
C TYR A 84 -4.75 -1.02 12.67
N ALA A 85 -3.50 -1.46 12.60
CA ALA A 85 -2.34 -0.56 12.57
C ALA A 85 -2.44 0.40 11.37
N ALA A 86 -2.74 -0.12 10.18
CA ALA A 86 -2.89 0.67 8.96
C ALA A 86 -4.05 1.66 9.05
N ALA A 87 -5.22 1.21 9.52
CA ALA A 87 -6.37 2.06 9.73
C ALA A 87 -6.10 3.17 10.75
N PHE A 88 -5.39 2.87 11.84
CA PHE A 88 -5.08 3.84 12.88
C PHE A 88 -4.02 4.85 12.43
N ALA A 89 -2.96 4.39 11.75
CA ALA A 89 -1.96 5.27 11.13
C ALA A 89 -2.61 6.29 10.19
N SER A 90 -3.59 5.83 9.42
CA SER A 90 -4.34 6.67 8.47
C SER A 90 -5.24 7.72 9.14
N ARG A 91 -5.56 7.57 10.42
CA ARG A 91 -6.32 8.56 11.21
C ARG A 91 -5.42 9.59 11.89
N GLN A 92 -4.16 9.26 12.14
CA GLN A 92 -3.24 10.17 12.79
C GLN A 92 -2.63 11.10 11.73
N ASP A 93 -2.89 12.40 11.82
CA ASP A 93 -2.35 13.45 10.93
C ASP A 93 -0.80 13.46 10.84
N ASP A 94 -0.11 12.69 11.69
CA ASP A 94 1.36 12.58 11.72
C ASP A 94 1.94 11.67 10.63
N ASP A 95 1.24 10.61 10.23
CA ASP A 95 1.68 9.70 9.18
C ASP A 95 0.96 10.06 7.87
N ARG A 96 1.69 10.74 6.97
CA ARG A 96 1.14 11.35 5.74
C ARG A 96 0.52 10.38 4.74
N GLY A 97 0.52 9.08 5.02
CA GLY A 97 0.04 8.01 4.15
C GLY A 97 0.76 6.69 4.36
N LEU A 98 0.36 5.69 3.59
CA LEU A 98 0.97 4.38 3.53
C LEU A 98 1.93 4.28 2.33
N VAL A 99 2.88 3.36 2.36
CA VAL A 99 3.84 3.18 1.28
C VAL A 99 3.77 1.78 0.69
N ILE A 100 3.54 1.71 -0.62
CA ILE A 100 3.43 0.49 -1.42
C ILE A 100 4.56 0.34 -2.42
N GLY A 101 4.84 -0.88 -2.84
CA GLY A 101 5.87 -1.18 -3.81
C GLY A 101 6.93 -2.14 -3.30
N ARG A 102 7.78 -2.58 -4.24
CA ARG A 102 8.93 -3.43 -3.92
C ARG A 102 10.02 -2.56 -3.29
N LEU A 103 10.59 -3.05 -2.19
CA LEU A 103 11.86 -2.54 -1.67
C LEU A 103 12.96 -2.79 -2.72
N ALA A 104 13.82 -1.80 -2.94
CA ALA A 104 14.90 -1.91 -3.93
C ALA A 104 15.91 -2.98 -3.49
N SER A 105 16.47 -3.72 -4.46
CA SER A 105 17.88 -4.11 -4.35
C SER A 105 18.74 -2.91 -4.76
N ALA A 106 19.95 -2.79 -4.20
CA ALA A 106 20.87 -1.65 -4.36
C ALA A 106 21.26 -1.30 -5.82
N GLU A 107 20.82 -2.06 -6.81
CA GLU A 107 21.22 -1.95 -8.21
C GLU A 107 20.18 -1.26 -9.12
N ARG A 108 18.99 -0.90 -8.62
CA ARG A 108 17.92 -0.29 -9.45
C ARG A 108 17.94 1.24 -9.43
N GLN A 109 17.82 1.85 -10.61
CA GLN A 109 17.64 3.29 -10.79
C GLN A 109 16.15 3.68 -10.74
N GLY A 110 15.79 4.76 -10.05
CA GLY A 110 14.43 5.31 -9.96
C GLY A 110 14.07 5.78 -8.54
N ALA A 111 12.82 6.25 -8.34
CA ALA A 111 12.25 6.45 -7.01
C ALA A 111 12.00 5.06 -6.39
N VAL A 112 12.91 4.63 -5.52
CA VAL A 112 12.80 3.36 -4.82
C VAL A 112 13.06 3.57 -3.33
N ILE A 113 12.39 2.79 -2.48
CA ILE A 113 12.78 2.68 -1.07
C ILE A 113 13.91 1.67 -0.99
N ASP A 114 15.14 2.16 -0.97
CA ASP A 114 16.29 1.40 -0.51
C ASP A 114 16.32 1.34 1.03
N GLU A 115 17.26 0.60 1.60
CA GLU A 115 17.38 0.46 3.07
C GLU A 115 17.62 1.81 3.77
N HIS A 116 18.26 2.77 3.09
CA HIS A 116 18.51 4.10 3.64
C HIS A 116 17.23 4.94 3.69
N VAL A 117 16.45 4.94 2.60
CA VAL A 117 15.13 5.57 2.53
C VAL A 117 14.18 4.89 3.50
N ARG A 118 14.20 3.55 3.59
CA ARG A 118 13.40 2.77 4.54
C ARG A 118 13.72 3.17 5.98
N ALA A 119 14.99 3.39 6.33
CA ALA A 119 15.38 3.83 7.66
C ALA A 119 14.84 5.23 8.03
N ASN A 120 14.43 6.03 7.04
CA ASN A 120 13.77 7.31 7.25
C ASN A 120 12.24 7.20 7.37
N PHE A 121 11.66 6.04 7.09
CA PHE A 121 10.25 5.74 7.32
C PHE A 121 10.09 4.88 8.56
N ARG A 122 9.07 5.21 9.38
CA ARG A 122 8.64 4.29 10.42
C ARG A 122 8.05 3.05 9.76
N THR A 123 8.44 1.88 10.24
CA THR A 123 7.89 0.61 9.76
C THR A 123 6.69 0.19 10.62
N MET A 124 5.80 -0.59 10.02
CA MET A 124 4.57 -1.10 10.61
C MET A 124 4.65 -2.62 10.68
N ASN A 125 4.36 -3.16 11.86
CA ASN A 125 4.25 -4.60 12.09
C ASN A 125 3.21 -4.89 13.18
N GLU A 126 3.07 -6.15 13.57
CA GLU A 126 2.06 -6.60 14.53
C GLU A 126 2.25 -5.99 15.93
N ALA A 127 3.47 -5.55 16.26
CA ALA A 127 3.77 -4.89 17.52
C ALA A 127 3.33 -3.42 17.53
N THR A 128 3.16 -2.79 16.37
CA THR A 128 2.71 -1.39 16.26
C THR A 128 1.19 -1.24 16.19
N ALA A 129 0.43 -2.33 16.27
CA ALA A 129 -1.03 -2.29 16.18
C ALA A 129 -1.71 -1.35 17.19
N ALA A 130 -1.21 -1.29 18.42
CA ALA A 130 -1.77 -0.42 19.46
C ALA A 130 -1.40 1.07 19.28
N THR A 131 -0.33 1.36 18.54
CA THR A 131 0.15 2.73 18.31
C THR A 131 -0.18 3.24 16.93
N GLY A 132 -0.51 2.34 15.98
CA GLY A 132 -0.64 2.58 14.54
C GLY A 132 0.47 3.46 14.00
N GLN A 133 1.71 3.13 14.37
CA GLN A 133 2.88 3.85 13.86
C GLN A 133 3.44 3.13 12.65
N GLY A 134 3.80 3.90 11.64
CA GLY A 134 4.54 3.43 10.48
C GLY A 134 3.78 3.59 9.17
N ALA A 135 4.55 3.71 8.09
CA ALA A 135 4.04 3.84 6.74
C ALA A 135 4.41 2.64 5.85
N VAL A 136 5.46 1.89 6.22
CA VAL A 136 5.98 0.75 5.44
C VAL A 136 5.67 -0.55 6.16
N LEU A 137 4.95 -1.49 5.52
CA LEU A 137 4.70 -2.82 6.08
C LEU A 137 6.00 -3.63 6.19
N ASP A 138 6.29 -4.14 7.39
CA ASP A 138 7.51 -4.87 7.74
C ASP A 138 7.23 -5.97 8.77
N SER A 139 6.34 -6.89 8.42
CA SER A 139 5.95 -8.00 9.28
C SER A 139 6.91 -9.20 9.09
N PRO A 140 7.47 -9.79 10.17
CA PRO A 140 8.20 -11.05 10.09
C PRO A 140 7.30 -12.25 9.79
N ASN A 141 5.98 -12.11 9.97
CA ASN A 141 4.96 -13.12 9.66
C ASN A 141 4.19 -12.75 8.39
N TRP A 142 4.86 -12.09 7.45
CA TRP A 142 4.24 -11.56 6.24
C TRP A 142 3.63 -12.69 5.40
N THR A 143 2.41 -12.46 4.92
CA THR A 143 1.71 -13.28 3.94
C THR A 143 0.90 -12.37 3.01
N PHE A 144 0.36 -12.92 1.91
CA PHE A 144 -0.56 -12.16 1.05
C PHE A 144 -1.80 -11.67 1.79
N LEU A 145 -2.31 -12.43 2.77
CA LEU A 145 -3.43 -11.99 3.59
C LEU A 145 -3.04 -10.78 4.45
N VAL A 146 -1.84 -10.79 5.03
CA VAL A 146 -1.31 -9.66 5.81
C VAL A 146 -1.16 -8.42 4.95
N ASN A 147 -0.67 -8.58 3.72
CA ASN A 147 -0.55 -7.47 2.77
C ASN A 147 -1.91 -6.89 2.38
N ASP A 148 -2.87 -7.75 2.03
CA ASP A 148 -4.22 -7.33 1.67
C ASP A 148 -4.92 -6.67 2.87
N ALA A 149 -4.71 -7.17 4.09
CA ALA A 149 -5.24 -6.59 5.32
C ALA A 149 -4.67 -5.19 5.60
N TRP A 150 -3.36 -5.00 5.39
CA TRP A 150 -2.71 -3.70 5.49
C TRP A 150 -3.28 -2.69 4.48
N ALA A 151 -3.39 -3.08 3.21
CA ALA A 151 -3.94 -2.22 2.17
C ALA A 151 -5.41 -1.87 2.47
N LEU A 152 -6.20 -2.84 2.93
CA LEU A 152 -7.60 -2.66 3.29
C LEU A 152 -7.79 -1.67 4.46
N GLY A 153 -6.90 -1.73 5.45
CA GLY A 153 -6.90 -0.77 6.57
C GLY A 153 -6.69 0.67 6.10
N GLY A 154 -5.79 0.91 5.14
CA GLY A 154 -5.62 2.22 4.53
C GLY A 154 -6.79 2.64 3.63
N LEU A 155 -7.31 1.71 2.83
CA LEU A 155 -8.47 1.95 1.94
C LEU A 155 -9.69 2.41 2.72
N HIS A 156 -10.06 1.73 3.80
CA HIS A 156 -11.24 2.07 4.60
C HIS A 156 -11.19 3.50 5.13
N LEU A 157 -9.99 4.06 5.34
CA LEU A 157 -9.82 5.41 5.88
C LEU A 157 -9.46 6.45 4.80
N GLY A 158 -9.45 6.06 3.53
CA GLY A 158 -9.10 6.97 2.44
C GLY A 158 -7.65 7.44 2.49
N ALA A 159 -6.76 6.66 3.11
CA ALA A 159 -5.35 7.01 3.27
C ALA A 159 -4.69 7.22 1.90
N PRO A 160 -3.82 8.23 1.72
CA PRO A 160 -2.99 8.30 0.52
C PRO A 160 -1.93 7.19 0.53
N PHE A 161 -1.59 6.67 -0.65
CA PHE A 161 -0.58 5.63 -0.82
C PHE A 161 0.57 6.14 -1.68
N TYR A 162 1.78 6.20 -1.15
CA TYR A 162 2.98 6.58 -1.87
C TYR A 162 3.61 5.37 -2.55
N LEU A 163 3.96 5.50 -3.82
CA LEU A 163 4.55 4.42 -4.60
C LEU A 163 6.08 4.46 -4.47
N ALA A 164 6.62 3.45 -3.81
CA ALA A 164 8.05 3.15 -3.69
C ALA A 164 8.61 2.36 -4.88
N SER A 165 7.81 2.13 -5.92
CA SER A 165 8.22 1.40 -7.12
C SER A 165 7.54 2.01 -8.34
N PRO A 166 8.25 2.14 -9.48
CA PRO A 166 7.63 2.58 -10.71
C PRO A 166 6.66 1.50 -11.23
N ARG A 167 5.57 1.95 -11.88
CA ARG A 167 4.53 1.08 -12.44
C ARG A 167 4.96 0.45 -13.77
N THR A 168 6.01 -0.37 -13.72
CA THR A 168 6.54 -1.11 -14.88
C THR A 168 6.00 -2.55 -14.91
N VAL A 169 5.98 -3.18 -16.08
CA VAL A 169 5.55 -4.58 -16.24
C VAL A 169 6.23 -5.49 -15.21
N ALA A 170 7.56 -5.40 -15.08
CA ALA A 170 8.35 -6.24 -14.17
C ALA A 170 8.07 -6.02 -12.67
N ASN A 171 7.48 -4.87 -12.31
CA ASN A 171 7.07 -4.60 -10.93
C ASN A 171 5.63 -5.01 -10.66
N LEU A 172 4.77 -5.06 -11.69
CA LEU A 172 3.34 -5.32 -11.55
C LEU A 172 2.96 -6.78 -11.78
N TYR A 173 3.68 -7.48 -12.65
CA TYR A 173 3.31 -8.82 -13.08
C TYR A 173 4.53 -9.75 -13.11
N ASP A 174 4.39 -10.93 -12.53
CA ASP A 174 5.37 -12.00 -12.64
C ASP A 174 5.04 -12.80 -13.90
N LEU A 175 5.82 -12.58 -14.96
CA LEU A 175 5.60 -13.26 -16.25
C LEU A 175 5.90 -14.76 -16.19
N ASP A 176 6.80 -15.19 -15.29
CA ASP A 176 7.20 -16.58 -15.17
C ASP A 176 6.16 -17.36 -14.34
N ALA A 177 5.67 -16.75 -13.26
CA ALA A 177 4.66 -17.35 -12.40
C ALA A 177 3.22 -17.15 -12.94
N GLY A 178 3.01 -16.20 -13.85
CA GLY A 178 1.75 -15.95 -14.52
C GLY A 178 0.68 -15.33 -13.62
N HIS A 179 1.07 -14.41 -12.73
CA HIS A 179 0.16 -13.67 -11.85
C HIS A 179 0.69 -12.29 -11.47
N LEU A 180 -0.20 -11.40 -11.01
CA LEU A 180 0.18 -10.12 -10.40
C LEU A 180 1.17 -10.30 -9.24
N THR A 181 2.16 -9.42 -9.16
CA THR A 181 3.00 -9.29 -7.95
C THR A 181 2.18 -8.70 -6.80
N VAL A 182 2.74 -8.68 -5.59
CA VAL A 182 2.17 -7.94 -4.45
C VAL A 182 1.86 -6.49 -4.82
N PHE A 183 2.82 -5.79 -5.44
CA PHE A 183 2.63 -4.41 -5.86
C PHE A 183 1.54 -4.26 -6.94
N GLY A 184 1.48 -5.19 -7.89
CA GLY A 184 0.40 -5.21 -8.89
C GLY A 184 -0.98 -5.34 -8.25
N ARG A 185 -1.10 -6.17 -7.20
CA ARG A 185 -2.35 -6.35 -6.44
C ARG A 185 -2.72 -5.11 -5.62
N GLU A 186 -1.72 -4.45 -5.01
CA GLU A 186 -1.92 -3.18 -4.31
C GLU A 186 -2.49 -2.11 -5.24
N LEU A 187 -1.90 -1.92 -6.43
CA LEU A 187 -2.41 -0.96 -7.41
C LEU A 187 -3.79 -1.33 -7.96
N CYS A 188 -4.06 -2.62 -8.13
CA CYS A 188 -5.38 -3.12 -8.49
C CYS A 188 -6.42 -2.70 -7.45
N ALA A 189 -6.13 -2.89 -6.16
CA ALA A 189 -7.02 -2.48 -5.08
C ALA A 189 -7.27 -0.96 -5.15
N LEU A 190 -6.23 -0.14 -5.16
CA LEU A 190 -6.35 1.32 -5.20
C LEU A 190 -7.23 1.80 -6.37
N THR A 191 -6.93 1.37 -7.59
CA THR A 191 -7.69 1.79 -8.79
C THR A 191 -9.13 1.29 -8.79
N SER A 192 -9.40 0.16 -8.14
CA SER A 192 -10.75 -0.39 -8.01
C SER A 192 -11.63 0.39 -7.04
N PHE A 193 -11.02 1.08 -6.06
CA PHE A 193 -11.70 1.84 -5.01
C PHE A 193 -11.51 3.36 -5.14
N GLY A 194 -11.49 3.87 -6.38
CA GLY A 194 -11.60 5.31 -6.65
C GLY A 194 -10.32 6.12 -6.39
N TYR A 195 -9.16 5.47 -6.25
CA TYR A 195 -7.88 6.18 -6.20
C TYR A 195 -7.39 6.52 -7.60
N ALA A 196 -6.76 7.69 -7.72
CA ALA A 196 -6.04 8.09 -8.91
C ALA A 196 -4.58 8.39 -8.58
N PHE A 197 -3.69 8.04 -9.51
CA PHE A 197 -2.26 8.34 -9.40
C PHE A 197 -1.99 9.79 -9.78
N LYS A 198 -1.26 10.48 -8.93
CA LYS A 198 -0.75 11.84 -9.15
C LYS A 198 0.76 11.82 -9.02
N SER A 199 1.44 12.63 -9.81
CA SER A 199 2.87 12.90 -9.63
C SER A 199 3.07 14.40 -9.41
N PRO A 200 2.69 14.91 -8.23
CA PRO A 200 2.87 16.33 -7.93
C PRO A 200 4.35 16.73 -7.87
N TRP A 201 5.23 15.76 -7.57
CA TRP A 201 6.67 15.92 -7.49
C TRP A 201 7.35 14.75 -8.21
N PRO A 202 7.64 14.83 -9.51
CA PRO A 202 8.20 13.71 -10.28
C PRO A 202 9.49 13.10 -9.69
N GLN A 203 10.24 13.88 -8.92
CA GLN A 203 11.46 13.45 -8.23
C GLN A 203 11.19 12.58 -6.99
N LEU A 204 9.98 12.64 -6.42
CA LEU A 204 9.57 11.92 -5.21
C LEU A 204 8.62 10.74 -5.51
N GLY A 205 8.30 10.51 -6.78
CA GLY A 205 7.46 9.40 -7.23
C GLY A 205 5.99 9.77 -7.47
N GLU A 206 5.14 8.74 -7.44
CA GLU A 206 3.68 8.86 -7.57
C GLU A 206 3.01 8.67 -6.21
N VAL A 207 1.91 9.39 -6.00
CA VAL A 207 0.99 9.18 -4.88
C VAL A 207 -0.37 8.79 -5.44
N ALA A 208 -0.98 7.74 -4.90
CA ALA A 208 -2.37 7.42 -5.14
C ALA A 208 -3.21 8.11 -4.07
N GLU A 209 -4.14 8.95 -4.51
CA GLU A 209 -5.07 9.66 -3.63
C GLU A 209 -6.51 9.32 -4.02
N TYR A 210 -7.37 9.11 -3.02
CA TYR A 210 -8.80 8.92 -3.25
C TYR A 210 -9.41 10.16 -3.93
N GLN A 211 -10.08 9.96 -5.07
CA GLN A 211 -10.73 11.03 -5.84
C GLN A 211 -12.27 10.97 -5.80
N GLY A 212 -12.85 10.04 -5.04
CA GLY A 212 -14.27 9.69 -5.13
C GLY A 212 -14.50 8.51 -6.08
N GLY A 213 -15.61 7.79 -5.91
CA GLY A 213 -15.91 6.55 -6.64
C GLY A 213 -16.64 5.53 -5.76
N PRO A 214 -16.59 4.21 -6.07
CA PRO A 214 -17.02 3.18 -5.15
C PRO A 214 -16.42 3.44 -3.76
N HIS A 215 -17.24 3.24 -2.74
CA HIS A 215 -16.96 3.61 -1.37
C HIS A 215 -15.72 2.89 -0.85
N CYS A 216 -14.64 3.66 -0.61
CA CYS A 216 -13.34 3.22 -0.07
C CYS A 216 -13.53 2.37 1.21
N ASP A 217 -14.58 2.71 1.96
CA ASP A 217 -15.11 2.14 3.19
C ASP A 217 -15.97 0.87 3.04
N THR A 218 -16.26 0.45 1.80
CA THR A 218 -16.98 -0.80 1.50
C THR A 218 -16.09 -1.89 0.92
N ALA A 219 -14.78 -1.61 0.80
CA ALA A 219 -13.81 -2.57 0.34
C ALA A 219 -13.84 -3.82 1.22
N ASP A 220 -13.69 -5.01 0.65
CA ASP A 220 -13.53 -6.23 1.41
C ASP A 220 -12.53 -7.20 0.75
N PHE A 221 -12.15 -8.25 1.47
CA PHE A 221 -11.21 -9.24 0.94
C PHE A 221 -11.72 -9.89 -0.37
N ALA A 222 -13.02 -10.16 -0.47
CA ALA A 222 -13.59 -10.81 -1.64
C ALA A 222 -13.50 -9.93 -2.87
N GLN A 223 -13.85 -8.65 -2.75
CA GLN A 223 -13.71 -7.65 -3.80
C GLN A 223 -12.25 -7.47 -4.20
N LEU A 224 -11.32 -7.34 -3.25
CA LEU A 224 -9.88 -7.25 -3.54
C LEU A 224 -9.42 -8.43 -4.39
N GLN A 225 -9.79 -9.66 -4.01
CA GLN A 225 -9.45 -10.86 -4.80
C GLN A 225 -10.14 -10.87 -6.16
N ASP A 226 -11.43 -10.53 -6.25
CA ASP A 226 -12.21 -10.54 -7.49
C ASP A 226 -11.68 -9.50 -8.49
N HIS A 227 -11.20 -8.35 -8.00
CA HIS A 227 -10.53 -7.35 -8.82
C HIS A 227 -9.17 -7.82 -9.32
N ALA A 228 -8.31 -8.37 -8.43
CA ALA A 228 -7.02 -8.92 -8.82
C ALA A 228 -7.17 -10.05 -9.85
N HIS A 229 -8.10 -10.98 -9.61
CA HIS A 229 -8.38 -12.11 -10.49
C HIS A 229 -8.82 -11.66 -11.89
N ARG A 230 -9.69 -10.65 -11.98
CA ARG A 230 -10.14 -10.10 -13.28
C ARG A 230 -8.99 -9.45 -14.06
N LEU A 231 -8.10 -8.72 -13.39
CA LEU A 231 -6.94 -8.13 -14.06
C LEU A 231 -5.95 -9.20 -14.55
N ASP A 232 -5.76 -10.27 -13.78
CA ASP A 232 -4.93 -11.42 -14.16
C ASP A 232 -5.48 -12.13 -15.41
N GLN A 233 -6.76 -12.53 -15.40
CA GLN A 233 -7.33 -13.35 -16.48
C GLN A 233 -7.37 -12.66 -17.85
N ASP A 234 -7.67 -11.35 -17.86
CA ASP A 234 -7.87 -10.63 -19.11
C ASP A 234 -6.59 -9.96 -19.63
N GLY A 235 -5.45 -10.14 -18.94
CA GLY A 235 -4.22 -9.38 -19.21
C GLY A 235 -4.38 -7.86 -19.02
N ARG A 236 -5.47 -7.46 -18.37
CA ARG A 236 -5.87 -6.06 -18.18
C ARG A 236 -5.02 -5.36 -17.13
N TRP A 237 -4.21 -6.08 -16.36
CA TRP A 237 -3.20 -5.47 -15.49
C TRP A 237 -2.29 -4.46 -16.21
N ASN A 238 -2.13 -4.56 -17.53
CA ASN A 238 -1.39 -3.58 -18.34
C ASN A 238 -1.94 -2.15 -18.23
N VAL A 239 -3.22 -1.95 -17.89
CA VAL A 239 -3.76 -0.60 -17.66
C VAL A 239 -3.14 0.10 -16.44
N LEU A 240 -2.50 -0.67 -15.56
CA LEU A 240 -1.79 -0.16 -14.39
C LEU A 240 -0.37 0.31 -14.73
N VAL A 241 0.16 0.00 -15.93
CA VAL A 241 1.51 0.41 -16.36
C VAL A 241 1.54 1.92 -16.60
N ASP A 242 2.60 2.59 -16.14
CA ASP A 242 2.88 3.96 -16.56
C ASP A 242 3.64 3.97 -17.90
N HIS A 243 2.97 4.43 -18.95
CA HIS A 243 3.57 4.50 -20.30
C HIS A 243 4.41 5.77 -20.53
N ARG A 244 4.58 6.63 -19.52
CA ARG A 244 5.41 7.84 -19.61
C ARG A 244 6.90 7.55 -19.39
N THR A 245 7.24 6.40 -18.82
CA THR A 245 8.61 5.93 -18.56
C THR A 245 9.12 5.05 -19.68
#